data_AF-A0A8H6P2S5-F1
#
_entry.id   AF-A0A8H6P2S5-F1
#
_cell.length_a   1.000
_cell.length_b   1.000
_cell.length_c   1.000
_cell.angle_alpha   90.00
_cell.angle_beta   90.00
_cell.angle_gamma   90.00
#
_symmetry.space_group_name_H-M   'P 1'
#
loop_
_entity.id
_entity.type
_entity.pdbx_description
1 polymer ?
#
loop_
_entity_poly.entity_id
_entity_poly.type
_entity_poly.pdbx_seq_one_letter_code
_entity_poly.pdbx_strand_id
1 'polypeptide(L)'
;MWRLAKWARKRDGAYEKGLTPSLQIQDRQTQGELAETVDQKAEAFRVTFFQQPPLADLSDIVSFNYLQPIEFPPITAQKIQEAVRTAKAGKASGEDGILNSLWHKLIDIPLILQVLGQLFNACMRARFNPSHFQHPITVVLRKEGKSDYQLAESYRPVALLNALGKFVEAVVAQRISYAVETEGLLPRTHLGGRRGNSTDHAIQNIIDRIKLAWGRRNRWWSLTPQPQTTTPWTARPMGKGLLDKSNHKDSYARGHLRSNPDTEGTRAGSPVSPILYLIYNADLIENCGRGVTSNGWVDDVCFMAKGDSERETTQETQICLPKG
;
A
#
# COMPACT_ATOMS: atom_id res chain seq x y z
N MET A 1 -18.62 -0.58 24.72
CA MET A 1 -17.66 -0.98 25.78
C MET A 1 -16.21 -1.14 25.30
N TRP A 2 -15.91 -1.85 24.20
CA TRP A 2 -14.50 -2.08 23.77
C TRP A 2 -13.68 -0.81 23.42
N ARG A 3 -14.28 0.20 22.79
CA ARG A 3 -13.62 1.50 22.52
C ARG A 3 -13.32 2.28 23.80
N LEU A 4 -14.22 2.21 24.78
CA LEU A 4 -14.07 2.86 26.08
C LEU A 4 -12.98 2.17 26.92
N ALA A 5 -12.94 0.82 26.88
CA ALA A 5 -11.88 0.03 27.52
C ALA A 5 -10.50 0.26 26.87
N LYS A 6 -10.44 0.39 25.53
CA LYS A 6 -9.21 0.73 24.80
C LYS A 6 -8.74 2.16 25.09
N TRP A 7 -9.67 3.10 25.25
CA TRP A 7 -9.37 4.47 25.66
C TRP A 7 -8.88 4.54 27.11
N ALA A 8 -9.56 3.87 28.04
CA ALA A 8 -9.21 3.85 29.46
C ALA A 8 -7.82 3.23 29.70
N ARG A 9 -7.46 2.14 29.02
CA ARG A 9 -6.11 1.55 29.07
C ARG A 9 -5.01 2.44 28.50
N LYS A 10 -5.36 3.45 27.70
CA LYS A 10 -4.42 4.33 27.00
C LYS A 10 -4.31 5.73 27.60
N ARG A 11 -5.12 6.05 28.63
CA ARG A 11 -5.18 7.37 29.25
C ARG A 11 -3.92 7.72 30.06
N ASP A 12 -3.33 6.74 30.71
CA ASP A 12 -2.10 6.98 31.49
C ASP A 12 -0.93 7.33 30.56
N GLY A 13 -0.31 8.48 30.83
CA GLY A 13 0.76 9.08 30.02
C GLY A 13 0.32 9.59 28.64
N ALA A 14 -0.98 9.76 28.36
CA ALA A 14 -1.44 10.25 27.05
C ALA A 14 -0.87 11.64 26.70
N TYR A 15 -0.65 12.49 27.72
CA TYR A 15 -0.04 13.81 27.56
C TYR A 15 1.47 13.72 27.29
N GLU A 16 2.18 12.85 28.01
CA GLU A 16 3.62 12.55 27.80
C GLU A 16 3.89 11.85 26.45
N LYS A 17 2.93 11.08 25.94
CA LYS A 17 2.95 10.47 24.59
C LYS A 17 2.78 11.49 23.46
N GLY A 18 2.28 12.69 23.76
CA GLY A 18 2.11 13.78 22.79
C GLY A 18 3.40 14.54 22.48
N LEU A 19 4.40 14.48 23.37
CA LEU A 19 5.69 15.12 23.18
C LEU A 19 6.66 14.15 22.50
N THR A 20 7.25 14.56 21.37
CA THR A 20 8.32 13.80 20.73
C THR A 20 9.62 14.03 21.52
N PRO A 21 10.23 12.98 22.13
CA PRO A 21 11.51 13.09 22.81
C PRO A 21 12.60 13.48 21.81
N SER A 22 13.81 13.74 22.30
CA SER A 22 14.97 13.90 21.42
C SER A 22 15.15 12.66 20.56
N LEU A 23 15.46 12.84 19.27
CA LEU A 23 15.61 11.75 18.33
C LEU A 23 17.08 11.52 18.01
N GLN A 24 17.50 10.26 17.92
CA GLN A 24 18.84 9.93 17.44
C GLN A 24 18.90 10.14 15.92
N ILE A 25 19.86 10.95 15.48
CA ILE A 25 20.09 11.17 14.05
C ILE A 25 20.81 9.93 13.50
N GLN A 26 20.12 9.15 12.67
CA GLN A 26 20.70 8.03 11.94
C GLN A 26 21.25 8.50 10.58
N ASP A 27 22.21 9.43 10.60
CA ASP A 27 23.01 9.74 9.41
C ASP A 27 24.32 8.96 9.45
N ARG A 28 24.81 8.49 8.29
CA ARG A 28 26.09 7.81 8.14
C ARG A 28 27.28 8.71 8.51
N GLN A 29 27.10 10.03 8.56
CA GLN A 29 28.16 10.99 8.88
C GLN A 29 28.14 11.50 10.34
N THR A 30 27.01 11.48 11.04
CA THR A 30 26.84 12.05 12.40
C THR A 30 26.17 11.07 13.37
N GLN A 31 26.66 9.84 13.43
CA GLN A 31 26.21 8.88 14.45
C GLN A 31 26.46 9.45 15.87
N GLY A 32 25.38 9.78 16.58
CA GLY A 32 25.42 10.16 17.99
C GLY A 32 24.80 11.52 18.34
N GLU A 33 24.45 12.34 17.35
CA GLU A 33 23.77 13.63 17.62
C GLU A 33 22.27 13.45 17.90
N LEU A 34 21.77 14.21 18.87
CA LEU A 34 20.37 14.24 19.25
C LEU A 34 19.66 15.44 18.61
N ALA A 35 18.59 15.16 17.88
CA ALA A 35 17.67 16.15 17.38
C ALA A 35 16.74 16.61 18.51
N GLU A 36 16.92 17.85 18.96
CA GLU A 36 16.15 18.43 20.08
C GLU A 36 15.08 19.42 19.60
N THR A 37 15.38 20.19 18.56
CA THR A 37 14.46 21.19 17.99
C THR A 37 13.41 20.53 17.09
N VAL A 38 12.30 21.25 16.84
CA VAL A 38 11.22 20.76 15.97
C VAL A 38 11.74 20.50 14.55
N ASP A 39 12.55 21.40 14.02
CA ASP A 39 13.09 21.30 12.66
C ASP A 39 14.08 20.14 12.53
N GLN A 40 14.97 19.96 13.52
CA GLN A 40 15.89 18.81 13.56
C GLN A 40 15.13 17.49 13.62
N LYS A 41 14.06 17.41 14.41
CA LYS A 41 13.23 16.19 14.52
C LYS A 41 12.46 15.92 13.23
N ALA A 42 11.91 16.96 12.61
CA ALA A 42 11.23 16.84 11.33
C ALA A 42 12.18 16.32 10.24
N GLU A 43 13.42 16.83 10.21
CA GLU A 43 14.45 16.38 9.28
C GLU A 43 14.90 14.95 9.56
N ALA A 44 15.13 14.57 10.83
CA ALA A 44 15.44 13.19 11.20
C ALA A 44 14.35 12.22 10.73
N PHE A 45 13.07 12.56 10.91
CA PHE A 45 11.97 11.77 10.37
C PHE A 45 11.95 11.76 8.84
N ARG A 46 12.24 12.89 8.18
CA ARG A 46 12.25 12.99 6.72
C ARG A 46 13.28 12.03 6.12
N VAL A 47 14.50 12.05 6.64
CA VAL A 47 15.61 11.19 6.19
C VAL A 47 15.30 9.71 6.47
N THR A 48 14.73 9.38 7.63
CA THR A 48 14.40 7.98 7.94
C THR A 48 13.22 7.45 7.09
N PHE A 49 12.17 8.24 6.89
CA PHE A 49 10.95 7.76 6.23
C PHE A 49 10.98 7.83 4.70
N PHE A 50 11.71 8.80 4.14
CA PHE A 50 11.72 9.09 2.71
C PHE A 50 13.13 8.93 2.14
N GLN A 51 13.73 7.78 2.40
CA GLN A 51 14.97 7.39 1.74
C GLN A 51 14.72 7.26 0.24
N GLN A 52 15.64 7.78 -0.58
CA GLN A 52 15.57 7.59 -2.01
C GLN A 52 15.76 6.10 -2.33
N PRO A 53 14.77 5.44 -2.99
CA PRO A 53 14.94 4.07 -3.40
C PRO A 53 16.07 3.97 -4.45
N PRO A 54 16.71 2.80 -4.59
CA PRO A 54 17.62 2.58 -5.70
C PRO A 54 16.87 2.73 -7.03
N LEU A 55 17.56 3.23 -8.05
CA LEU A 55 17.00 3.34 -9.39
C LEU A 55 16.48 1.96 -9.83
N ALA A 56 15.20 1.92 -10.21
CA ALA A 56 14.60 0.70 -10.73
C ALA A 56 15.32 0.30 -12.03
N ASP A 57 15.68 -0.98 -12.15
CA ASP A 57 16.05 -1.55 -13.44
C ASP A 57 14.80 -1.60 -14.32
N LEU A 58 14.85 -0.89 -15.45
CA LEU A 58 13.75 -0.80 -16.41
C LEU A 58 14.05 -1.64 -17.67
N SER A 59 15.15 -2.39 -17.71
CA SER A 59 15.58 -3.13 -18.91
C SER A 59 14.55 -4.16 -19.38
N ASP A 60 13.73 -4.67 -18.46
CA ASP A 60 12.67 -5.65 -18.69
C ASP A 60 11.41 -5.05 -19.35
N ILE A 61 11.19 -3.74 -19.24
CA ILE A 61 9.98 -3.07 -19.77
C ILE A 61 10.17 -2.41 -21.14
N VAL A 62 11.42 -2.20 -21.60
CA VAL A 62 11.74 -1.44 -22.83
C VAL A 62 11.25 -2.14 -24.10
N SER A 63 11.35 -3.46 -24.16
CA SER A 63 10.98 -4.27 -25.33
C SER A 63 9.57 -4.86 -25.23
N PHE A 64 8.81 -4.48 -24.20
CA PHE A 64 7.53 -5.09 -23.93
C PHE A 64 6.42 -4.51 -24.80
N ASN A 65 5.66 -5.38 -25.48
CA ASN A 65 4.51 -4.98 -26.29
C ASN A 65 3.25 -4.90 -25.43
N TYR A 66 2.84 -3.70 -25.06
CA TYR A 66 1.64 -3.48 -24.26
C TYR A 66 0.37 -3.68 -25.09
N LEU A 67 -0.61 -4.40 -24.54
CA LEU A 67 -1.94 -4.49 -25.14
C LEU A 67 -2.66 -3.13 -25.10
N GLN A 68 -3.80 -3.05 -25.80
CA GLN A 68 -4.61 -1.84 -25.76
C GLN A 68 -5.08 -1.52 -24.32
N PRO A 69 -5.01 -0.25 -23.90
CA PRO A 69 -5.50 0.16 -22.58
C PRO A 69 -6.99 -0.15 -22.40
N ILE A 70 -7.38 -0.54 -21.18
CA ILE A 70 -8.80 -0.65 -20.83
C ILE A 70 -9.40 0.75 -20.82
N GLU A 71 -10.41 0.95 -21.66
CA GLU A 71 -11.20 2.17 -21.64
C GLU A 71 -12.26 2.11 -20.56
N PHE A 72 -12.29 3.15 -19.71
CA PHE A 72 -13.35 3.30 -18.73
C PHE A 72 -14.35 4.36 -19.18
N PRO A 73 -15.66 4.15 -18.95
CA PRO A 73 -16.65 5.19 -19.23
C PRO A 73 -16.39 6.45 -18.38
N PRO A 74 -16.98 7.60 -18.74
CA PRO A 74 -16.94 8.79 -17.91
C PRO A 74 -17.38 8.52 -16.46
N ILE A 75 -16.80 9.24 -15.50
CA ILE A 75 -17.19 9.17 -14.09
C ILE A 75 -18.60 9.75 -13.97
N THR A 76 -19.53 8.95 -13.46
CA THR A 76 -20.93 9.34 -13.25
C THR A 76 -21.10 10.09 -11.93
N ALA A 77 -22.13 10.93 -11.85
CA ALA A 77 -22.48 11.65 -10.63
C ALA A 77 -22.69 10.70 -9.42
N GLN A 78 -23.33 9.54 -9.66
CA GLN A 78 -23.53 8.51 -8.65
C GLN A 78 -22.20 8.02 -8.06
N LYS A 79 -21.19 7.75 -8.90
CA LYS A 79 -19.87 7.29 -8.44
C LYS A 79 -19.16 8.33 -7.56
N ILE A 80 -19.34 9.62 -7.87
CA ILE A 80 -18.80 10.71 -7.07
C ILE A 80 -19.51 10.77 -5.72
N GLN A 81 -20.84 10.70 -5.70
CA GLN A 81 -21.63 10.66 -4.47
C GLN A 81 -21.25 9.45 -3.59
N GLU A 82 -21.09 8.27 -4.18
CA GLU A 82 -20.65 7.06 -3.47
C GLU A 82 -19.26 7.26 -2.84
N ALA A 83 -18.30 7.80 -3.60
CA ALA A 83 -16.95 8.05 -3.11
C ALA A 83 -16.92 9.05 -1.94
N VAL A 84 -17.71 10.13 -2.03
CA VAL A 84 -17.84 11.13 -0.96
C VAL A 84 -18.48 10.50 0.27
N ARG A 85 -19.64 9.85 0.14
CA ARG A 85 -20.42 9.33 1.29
C ARG A 85 -19.76 8.14 1.99
N THR A 86 -18.97 7.35 1.27
CA THR A 86 -18.23 6.22 1.85
C THR A 86 -17.05 6.70 2.69
N ALA A 87 -16.52 7.89 2.42
CA ALA A 87 -15.46 8.46 3.21
C ALA A 87 -15.95 8.76 4.64
N LYS A 88 -15.18 8.36 5.65
CA LYS A 88 -15.57 8.59 7.04
C LYS A 88 -15.59 10.10 7.34
N ALA A 89 -16.72 10.60 7.83
CA ALA A 89 -16.97 12.03 8.06
C ALA A 89 -15.93 12.71 8.98
N GLY A 90 -15.52 12.03 10.06
CA GLY A 90 -14.57 12.55 11.05
C GLY A 90 -13.09 12.28 10.75
N LYS A 91 -12.72 12.13 9.48
CA LYS A 91 -11.31 11.98 9.10
C LYS A 91 -10.64 13.34 9.01
N ALA A 92 -9.36 13.40 9.42
CA ALA A 92 -8.54 14.60 9.28
C ALA A 92 -8.47 15.05 7.82
N SER A 93 -8.57 16.36 7.62
CA SER A 93 -8.37 17.03 6.33
C SER A 93 -6.90 17.04 5.94
N GLY A 94 -6.63 17.38 4.68
CA GLY A 94 -5.29 17.76 4.27
C GLY A 94 -5.03 19.23 4.60
N GLU A 95 -4.14 19.84 3.82
CA GLU A 95 -3.76 21.25 3.92
C GLU A 95 -4.93 22.22 3.70
N ASP A 96 -5.95 21.81 2.95
CA ASP A 96 -7.15 22.61 2.69
C ASP A 96 -8.04 22.85 3.93
N GLY A 97 -7.85 22.09 5.01
CA GLY A 97 -8.70 22.17 6.20
C GLY A 97 -10.14 21.67 6.01
N ILE A 98 -10.48 21.11 4.85
CA ILE A 98 -11.86 20.74 4.51
C ILE A 98 -12.15 19.30 4.96
N LEU A 99 -13.05 19.17 5.94
CA LEU A 99 -13.47 17.87 6.46
C LEU A 99 -14.46 17.15 5.52
N ASN A 100 -14.42 15.82 5.53
CA ASN A 100 -15.36 14.98 4.79
C ASN A 100 -16.82 15.26 5.19
N SER A 101 -17.08 15.59 6.46
CA SER A 101 -18.41 15.95 6.94
C SER A 101 -19.03 17.14 6.21
N LEU A 102 -18.22 18.10 5.75
CA LEU A 102 -18.69 19.22 4.93
C LEU A 102 -19.04 18.72 3.52
N TRP A 103 -18.16 17.93 2.91
CA TRP A 103 -18.42 17.32 1.60
C TRP A 103 -19.69 16.49 1.55
N HIS A 104 -20.04 15.79 2.64
CA HIS A 104 -21.30 15.05 2.74
C HIS A 104 -22.54 15.94 2.62
N LYS A 105 -22.44 17.22 3.03
CA LYS A 105 -23.52 18.20 2.87
C LYS A 105 -23.49 18.86 1.49
N LEU A 106 -22.29 19.16 1.00
CA LEU A 106 -22.11 19.87 -0.28
C LEU A 106 -22.45 18.99 -1.49
N ILE A 107 -22.27 17.67 -1.40
CA ILE A 107 -22.43 16.76 -2.54
C ILE A 107 -23.87 16.63 -3.04
N ASP A 108 -24.84 17.02 -2.21
CA ASP A 108 -26.26 17.03 -2.58
C ASP A 108 -26.66 18.31 -3.34
N ILE A 109 -25.77 19.32 -3.41
CA ILE A 109 -25.98 20.54 -4.18
C ILE A 109 -25.69 20.24 -5.66
N PRO A 110 -26.68 20.39 -6.58
CA PRO A 110 -26.51 20.01 -7.98
C PRO A 110 -25.34 20.69 -8.68
N LEU A 111 -25.13 21.98 -8.41
CA LEU A 111 -24.01 22.73 -8.97
C LEU A 111 -22.64 22.16 -8.55
N ILE A 112 -22.49 21.80 -7.27
CA ILE A 112 -21.24 21.21 -6.75
C ILE A 112 -21.00 19.86 -7.41
N LEU A 113 -22.02 19.01 -7.47
CA LEU A 113 -21.91 17.69 -8.08
C LEU A 113 -21.54 17.78 -9.57
N GLN A 114 -22.13 18.74 -10.29
CA GLN A 114 -21.79 19.00 -11.68
C GLN A 114 -20.33 19.45 -11.84
N VAL A 115 -19.86 20.40 -11.03
CA VAL A 115 -18.48 20.90 -11.08
C VAL A 115 -17.48 19.78 -10.76
N LEU A 116 -17.74 18.96 -9.74
CA LEU A 116 -16.91 17.81 -9.42
C LEU A 116 -16.91 16.79 -10.56
N GLY A 117 -18.06 16.55 -11.19
CA GLY A 117 -18.18 15.71 -12.38
C GLY A 117 -17.29 16.17 -13.52
N GLN A 118 -17.33 17.47 -13.84
CA GLN A 118 -16.48 18.04 -14.89
C GLN A 118 -14.99 17.95 -14.54
N LEU A 119 -14.64 18.31 -13.29
CA LEU A 119 -13.26 18.27 -12.80
C LEU A 119 -12.68 16.86 -12.83
N PHE A 120 -13.40 15.87 -12.28
CA PHE A 120 -12.92 14.50 -12.18
C PHE A 120 -12.76 13.87 -13.57
N ASN A 121 -13.73 14.09 -14.46
CA ASN A 121 -13.61 13.64 -15.85
C ASN A 121 -12.49 14.36 -16.61
N ALA A 122 -12.24 15.65 -16.32
CA ALA A 122 -11.09 16.36 -16.89
C ALA A 122 -9.76 15.75 -16.42
N CYS A 123 -9.64 15.39 -15.13
CA CYS A 123 -8.46 14.69 -14.61
C CYS A 123 -8.23 13.36 -15.35
N MET A 124 -9.30 12.58 -15.59
CA MET A 124 -9.20 11.32 -16.34
C MET A 124 -8.79 11.53 -17.80
N ARG A 125 -9.39 12.51 -18.50
CA ARG A 125 -9.05 12.80 -19.91
C ARG A 125 -7.63 13.34 -20.05
N ALA A 126 -7.22 14.24 -19.16
CA ALA A 126 -5.89 14.84 -19.17
C ALA A 126 -4.81 13.88 -18.64
N ARG A 127 -5.20 12.77 -17.98
CA ARG A 127 -4.29 11.82 -17.31
C ARG A 127 -3.37 12.52 -16.32
N PHE A 128 -3.91 13.55 -15.68
CA PHE A 128 -3.18 14.46 -14.81
C PHE A 128 -4.06 14.78 -13.61
N ASN A 129 -3.42 14.83 -12.44
CA ASN A 129 -4.08 15.21 -11.21
C ASN A 129 -3.59 16.59 -10.77
N PRO A 130 -4.46 17.51 -10.34
CA PRO A 130 -4.05 18.82 -9.85
C PRO A 130 -3.01 18.71 -8.74
N SER A 131 -2.01 19.59 -8.75
CA SER A 131 -0.96 19.63 -7.71
C SER A 131 -1.55 19.75 -6.30
N HIS A 132 -2.65 20.51 -6.16
CA HIS A 132 -3.40 20.66 -4.92
C HIS A 132 -3.95 19.33 -4.37
N PHE A 133 -4.13 18.30 -5.19
CA PHE A 133 -4.56 16.97 -4.72
C PHE A 133 -3.38 16.09 -4.31
N GLN A 134 -2.16 16.49 -4.69
CA GLN A 134 -0.95 15.71 -4.55
C GLN A 134 -0.01 16.25 -3.46
N HIS A 135 -0.35 17.35 -2.78
CA HIS A 135 0.43 17.90 -1.67
C HIS A 135 -0.13 17.41 -0.31
N PRO A 136 0.56 16.48 0.39
CA PRO A 136 0.12 16.00 1.70
C PRO A 136 0.77 16.79 2.84
N ILE A 137 0.08 16.83 3.98
CA ILE A 137 0.72 17.08 5.27
C ILE A 137 1.13 15.73 5.87
N THR A 138 2.41 15.53 6.17
CA THR A 138 2.88 14.30 6.83
C THR A 138 2.79 14.46 8.34
N VAL A 139 1.94 13.66 8.98
CA VAL A 139 1.84 13.58 10.43
C VAL A 139 2.56 12.32 10.91
N VAL A 140 3.40 12.46 11.92
CA VAL A 140 4.18 11.35 12.48
C VAL A 140 3.48 10.78 13.71
N LEU A 141 3.19 9.48 13.69
CA LEU A 141 2.50 8.78 14.78
C LEU A 141 3.40 7.74 15.43
N ARG A 142 3.41 7.69 16.76
CA ARG A 142 4.07 6.62 17.52
C ARG A 142 3.48 5.24 17.17
N LYS A 143 4.35 4.27 16.91
CA LYS A 143 3.96 2.84 16.86
C LYS A 143 3.76 2.36 18.30
N GLU A 144 2.79 1.47 18.53
CA GLU A 144 2.55 0.92 19.88
C GLU A 144 3.60 -0.15 20.24
N GLY A 145 3.99 -0.23 21.52
CA GLY A 145 4.83 -1.32 22.04
C GLY A 145 6.31 -1.24 21.66
N LYS A 146 6.81 -0.08 21.21
CA LYS A 146 8.23 0.11 20.94
C LYS A 146 9.01 0.38 22.23
N SER A 147 10.21 -0.21 22.32
CA SER A 147 11.11 -0.11 23.47
C SER A 147 11.81 1.25 23.57
N ASP A 148 12.14 1.87 22.43
CA ASP A 148 12.83 3.16 22.38
C ASP A 148 12.15 4.12 21.40
N TYR A 149 11.67 5.26 21.91
CA TYR A 149 11.02 6.32 21.12
C TYR A 149 11.97 7.47 20.75
N GLN A 150 13.26 7.34 21.02
CA GLN A 150 14.30 8.19 20.45
C GLN A 150 14.68 7.75 19.03
N LEU A 151 14.27 6.54 18.63
CA LEU A 151 14.46 6.03 17.27
C LEU A 151 13.31 6.46 16.35
N ALA A 152 13.64 7.03 15.20
CA ALA A 152 12.64 7.42 14.19
C ALA A 152 11.80 6.22 13.70
N GLU A 153 12.39 5.02 13.65
CA GLU A 153 11.71 3.76 13.29
C GLU A 153 10.56 3.36 14.22
N SER A 154 10.54 3.89 15.45
CA SER A 154 9.45 3.69 16.41
C SER A 154 8.20 4.50 16.11
N TYR A 155 8.24 5.27 15.02
CA TYR A 155 7.12 6.05 14.50
C TYR A 155 6.76 5.60 13.08
N ARG A 156 5.62 6.08 12.60
CA ARG A 156 5.17 5.89 11.22
C ARG A 156 4.65 7.21 10.65
N PRO A 157 4.98 7.53 9.40
CA PRO A 157 4.39 8.68 8.70
C PRO A 157 2.95 8.34 8.29
N VAL A 158 2.06 9.32 8.35
CA VAL A 158 0.71 9.28 7.78
C VAL A 158 0.53 10.52 6.92
N ALA A 159 0.27 10.33 5.64
CA ALA A 159 0.04 11.43 4.71
C ALA A 159 -1.43 11.86 4.75
N LEU A 160 -1.68 13.12 5.10
CA LEU A 160 -2.99 13.75 5.06
C LEU A 160 -3.17 14.46 3.71
N LEU A 161 -3.83 13.78 2.78
CA LEU A 161 -4.21 14.35 1.49
C LEU A 161 -5.56 15.07 1.57
N ASN A 162 -5.73 16.08 0.71
CA ASN A 162 -6.99 16.79 0.52
C ASN A 162 -8.12 15.84 0.12
N ALA A 163 -9.34 16.12 0.60
CA ALA A 163 -10.47 15.23 0.46
C ALA A 163 -10.83 14.95 -1.02
N LEU A 164 -10.79 16.00 -1.86
CA LEU A 164 -11.07 15.89 -3.29
C LEU A 164 -10.15 14.91 -4.01
N GLY A 165 -8.83 14.99 -3.75
CA GLY A 165 -7.86 14.05 -4.31
C GLY A 165 -8.18 12.60 -3.92
N LYS A 166 -8.52 12.38 -2.65
CA LYS A 166 -8.93 11.06 -2.15
C LYS A 166 -10.23 10.57 -2.79
N PHE A 167 -11.18 11.44 -3.11
CA PHE A 167 -12.42 11.02 -3.79
C PHE A 167 -12.15 10.56 -5.22
N VAL A 168 -11.33 11.28 -5.98
CA VAL A 168 -10.92 10.85 -7.32
C VAL A 168 -10.17 9.52 -7.23
N GLU A 169 -9.19 9.43 -6.33
CA GLU A 169 -8.42 8.20 -6.12
C GLU A 169 -9.31 7.03 -5.71
N ALA A 170 -10.35 7.24 -4.91
CA ALA A 170 -11.30 6.19 -4.54
C ALA A 170 -12.11 5.68 -5.75
N VAL A 171 -12.55 6.58 -6.63
CA VAL A 171 -13.22 6.19 -7.88
C VAL A 171 -12.28 5.41 -8.78
N VAL A 172 -11.04 5.88 -8.93
CA VAL A 172 -10.00 5.19 -9.73
C VAL A 172 -9.66 3.83 -9.13
N ALA A 173 -9.48 3.74 -7.81
CA ALA A 173 -9.20 2.48 -7.11
C ALA A 173 -10.32 1.45 -7.30
N GLN A 174 -11.58 1.90 -7.32
CA GLN A 174 -12.72 1.04 -7.62
C GLN A 174 -12.67 0.52 -9.07
N ARG A 175 -12.31 1.37 -10.04
CA ARG A 175 -12.19 0.99 -11.46
C ARG A 175 -11.07 0.00 -11.69
N ILE A 176 -9.88 0.26 -11.12
CA ILE A 176 -8.73 -0.65 -11.20
C ILE A 176 -9.08 -1.98 -10.55
N SER A 177 -9.66 -1.96 -9.35
CA SER A 177 -10.11 -3.19 -8.67
C SER A 177 -11.08 -3.99 -9.53
N TYR A 178 -12.06 -3.33 -10.16
CA TYR A 178 -13.01 -4.00 -11.05
C TYR A 178 -12.32 -4.65 -12.26
N ALA A 179 -11.44 -3.92 -12.95
CA ALA A 179 -10.73 -4.43 -14.11
C ALA A 179 -9.81 -5.62 -13.73
N VAL A 180 -9.06 -5.48 -12.63
CA VAL A 180 -8.16 -6.52 -12.14
C VAL A 180 -8.89 -7.82 -11.81
N GLU A 181 -10.07 -7.74 -11.19
CA GLU A 181 -10.87 -8.93 -10.88
C GLU A 181 -11.52 -9.53 -12.13
N THR A 182 -12.00 -8.69 -13.05
CA THR A 182 -12.70 -9.12 -14.28
C THR A 182 -11.74 -9.83 -15.23
N GLU A 183 -10.53 -9.30 -15.39
CA GLU A 183 -9.50 -9.86 -16.28
C GLU A 183 -8.64 -10.92 -15.58
N GLY A 184 -8.83 -11.16 -14.27
CA GLY A 184 -8.08 -12.17 -13.51
C GLY A 184 -6.60 -11.85 -13.34
N LEU A 185 -6.24 -10.57 -13.18
CA LEU A 185 -4.86 -10.07 -13.19
C LEU A 185 -4.10 -10.27 -11.88
N LEU A 186 -4.78 -10.72 -10.82
CA LEU A 186 -4.15 -11.03 -9.54
C LEU A 186 -4.18 -12.53 -9.27
N PRO A 187 -3.08 -13.10 -8.72
CA PRO A 187 -3.08 -14.48 -8.28
C PRO A 187 -4.22 -14.75 -7.30
N ARG A 188 -4.88 -15.89 -7.47
CA ARG A 188 -6.01 -16.31 -6.60
C ARG A 188 -5.60 -16.50 -5.14
N THR A 189 -4.31 -16.66 -4.87
CA THR A 189 -3.74 -16.83 -3.53
C THR A 189 -3.31 -15.51 -2.89
N HIS A 190 -3.42 -14.38 -3.59
CA HIS A 190 -3.24 -13.04 -3.01
C HIS A 190 -4.61 -12.50 -2.60
N LEU A 191 -4.90 -12.51 -1.30
CA LEU A 191 -6.26 -12.30 -0.79
C LEU A 191 -6.44 -10.95 -0.07
N GLY A 192 -5.38 -10.47 0.58
CA GLY A 192 -5.44 -9.25 1.38
C GLY A 192 -5.83 -8.03 0.54
N GLY A 193 -6.69 -7.17 1.08
CA GLY A 193 -7.13 -5.94 0.40
C GLY A 193 -8.16 -6.13 -0.71
N ARG A 194 -8.53 -7.36 -1.07
CA ARG A 194 -9.56 -7.67 -2.09
C ARG A 194 -10.95 -7.77 -1.47
N ARG A 195 -11.97 -7.42 -2.26
CA ARG A 195 -13.36 -7.46 -1.81
C ARG A 195 -13.81 -8.92 -1.60
N GLY A 196 -14.49 -9.18 -0.49
CA GLY A 196 -15.02 -10.52 -0.18
C GLY A 196 -14.01 -11.48 0.45
N ASN A 197 -12.75 -11.06 0.64
CA ASN A 197 -11.73 -11.86 1.31
C ASN A 197 -11.49 -11.38 2.75
N SER A 198 -11.29 -12.33 3.66
CA SER A 198 -10.89 -12.07 5.05
C SER A 198 -9.62 -12.83 5.40
N THR A 199 -9.01 -12.49 6.53
CA THR A 199 -7.82 -13.21 7.02
C THR A 199 -8.14 -14.69 7.26
N ASP A 200 -9.38 -15.03 7.62
CA ASP A 200 -9.85 -16.41 7.75
C ASP A 200 -9.72 -17.18 6.44
N HIS A 201 -10.05 -16.56 5.30
CA HIS A 201 -9.90 -17.20 3.99
C HIS A 201 -8.43 -17.51 3.68
N ALA A 202 -7.51 -16.63 4.08
CA ALA A 202 -6.07 -16.85 3.90
C ALA A 202 -5.56 -18.00 4.77
N ILE A 203 -5.97 -18.02 6.05
CA ILE A 203 -5.62 -19.09 6.98
C ILE A 203 -6.19 -20.42 6.50
N GLN A 204 -7.46 -20.45 6.09
CA GLN A 204 -8.12 -21.65 5.58
C GLN A 204 -7.41 -22.22 4.35
N ASN A 205 -6.99 -21.36 3.41
CA ASN A 205 -6.19 -21.79 2.25
C ASN A 205 -4.88 -22.46 2.65
N ILE A 206 -4.18 -21.93 3.67
CA ILE A 206 -2.94 -22.52 4.18
C ILE A 206 -3.23 -23.87 4.85
N ILE A 207 -4.26 -23.94 5.71
CA ILE A 207 -4.66 -25.16 6.41
C ILE A 207 -5.04 -26.26 5.41
N ASP A 208 -5.82 -25.95 4.38
CA ASP A 208 -6.25 -26.92 3.38
C ASP A 208 -5.07 -27.46 2.58
N ARG A 209 -4.09 -26.61 2.26
CA ARG A 209 -2.83 -27.05 1.62
C ARG A 209 -2.04 -28.02 2.50
N ILE A 210 -1.94 -27.73 3.79
CA ILE A 210 -1.26 -28.62 4.75
C ILE A 210 -1.99 -29.97 4.83
N LYS A 211 -3.32 -29.96 4.97
CA LYS A 211 -4.13 -31.18 5.02
C LYS A 211 -4.02 -32.01 3.73
N LEU A 212 -4.02 -31.35 2.57
CA LEU A 212 -3.82 -32.02 1.27
C LEU A 212 -2.43 -32.65 1.15
N ALA A 213 -1.40 -32.00 1.68
CA ALA A 213 -0.05 -32.57 1.70
C ALA A 213 0.01 -33.84 2.57
N TRP A 214 -0.59 -33.81 3.77
CA TRP A 214 -0.70 -35.00 4.64
C TRP A 214 -1.47 -36.14 3.98
N GLY A 215 -2.58 -35.84 3.30
CA GLY A 215 -3.37 -36.85 2.58
C GLY A 215 -2.61 -37.54 1.44
N ARG A 216 -1.58 -36.89 0.88
CA ARG A 216 -0.73 -37.44 -0.19
C ARG A 216 0.53 -38.15 0.32
N ARG A 217 0.63 -38.40 1.63
CA ARG A 217 1.80 -39.03 2.31
C ARG A 217 3.10 -38.24 2.22
N ASN A 218 3.04 -36.94 1.90
CA ASN A 218 4.23 -36.09 2.03
C ASN A 218 4.53 -35.92 3.52
N ARG A 219 5.74 -36.29 3.93
CA ARG A 219 6.14 -36.30 5.35
C ARG A 219 6.60 -34.94 5.84
N TRP A 220 7.05 -34.06 4.93
CA TRP A 220 7.67 -32.79 5.28
C TRP A 220 7.09 -31.64 4.47
N TRP A 221 6.99 -30.49 5.13
CA TRP A 221 6.60 -29.22 4.54
C TRP A 221 7.32 -28.10 5.28
N SER A 222 7.64 -27.04 4.54
CA SER A 222 8.23 -25.81 5.07
C SER A 222 7.29 -24.64 4.78
N LEU A 223 7.24 -23.69 5.71
CA LEU A 223 6.49 -22.46 5.57
C LEU A 223 7.43 -21.31 5.87
N THR A 224 7.74 -20.51 4.85
CA THR A 224 8.72 -19.42 4.98
C THR A 224 8.02 -18.10 4.68
N PRO A 225 7.85 -17.21 5.68
CA PRO A 225 7.39 -15.86 5.43
C PRO A 225 8.50 -15.08 4.71
N GLN A 226 8.11 -14.12 3.87
CA GLN A 226 9.06 -13.16 3.33
C GLN A 226 9.69 -12.37 4.50
N PRO A 227 11.02 -12.20 4.54
CA PRO A 227 11.64 -11.35 5.54
C PRO A 227 11.08 -9.92 5.40
N GLN A 228 10.59 -9.36 6.50
CA GLN A 228 10.19 -7.95 6.56
C GLN A 228 11.44 -7.10 6.36
N THR A 229 11.74 -6.68 5.13
CA THR A 229 12.71 -5.62 4.93
C THR A 229 12.11 -4.36 5.57
N THR A 230 12.85 -3.77 6.51
CA THR A 230 12.48 -2.59 7.29
C THR A 230 12.29 -1.31 6.45
N THR A 231 12.40 -1.40 5.13
CA THR A 231 12.20 -0.33 4.18
C THR A 231 10.98 -0.61 3.30
N PRO A 232 10.00 0.31 3.23
CA PRO A 232 8.77 0.10 2.46
C PRO A 232 8.95 0.12 0.92
N TRP A 233 10.17 0.23 0.37
CA TRP A 233 10.39 0.51 -1.07
C TRP A 233 11.66 -0.09 -1.68
N THR A 234 12.07 -1.31 -1.31
CA THR A 234 13.09 -2.01 -2.11
C THR A 234 12.47 -2.51 -3.41
N ALA A 235 12.72 -1.75 -4.49
CA ALA A 235 12.40 -2.10 -5.86
C ALA A 235 13.03 -3.47 -6.19
N ARG A 236 12.20 -4.47 -6.50
CA ARG A 236 12.65 -5.55 -7.39
C ARG A 236 12.44 -5.09 -8.83
N PRO A 237 13.30 -5.51 -9.78
CA PRO A 237 12.97 -5.47 -11.20
C PRO A 237 11.65 -6.21 -11.39
N MET A 238 10.75 -5.62 -12.18
CA MET A 238 9.55 -6.32 -12.64
C MET A 238 9.98 -7.62 -13.30
N GLY A 239 9.32 -8.73 -12.96
CA GLY A 239 9.51 -9.96 -13.69
C GLY A 239 8.73 -9.88 -15.00
N LYS A 240 9.19 -10.61 -16.02
CA LYS A 240 8.45 -10.80 -17.28
C LYS A 240 6.97 -11.19 -17.09
N GLY A 241 6.59 -11.75 -15.94
CA GLY A 241 5.23 -12.22 -15.64
C GLY A 241 4.19 -11.12 -15.50
N LEU A 242 4.53 -9.98 -14.87
CA LEU A 242 3.58 -8.89 -14.72
C LEU A 242 3.46 -8.12 -16.01
N LEU A 243 4.46 -8.13 -16.88
CA LEU A 243 4.28 -7.52 -18.18
C LEU A 243 3.36 -8.39 -19.04
N ASP A 244 3.47 -9.72 -18.93
CA ASP A 244 2.57 -10.66 -19.61
C ASP A 244 1.10 -10.50 -19.18
N LYS A 245 0.83 -10.06 -17.94
CA LYS A 245 -0.55 -9.96 -17.38
C LYS A 245 -1.02 -8.58 -16.92
N SER A 246 -0.16 -7.68 -16.44
CA SER A 246 -0.48 -6.26 -16.14
C SER A 246 -0.41 -5.36 -17.36
N ASN A 247 -0.94 -5.85 -18.47
CA ASN A 247 -1.14 -5.11 -19.71
C ASN A 247 -2.13 -3.93 -19.60
N HIS A 248 -2.56 -3.60 -18.38
CA HIS A 248 -3.62 -2.65 -18.08
C HIS A 248 -3.22 -1.66 -16.98
N LYS A 249 -1.98 -1.16 -17.03
CA LYS A 249 -1.59 0.01 -16.22
C LYS A 249 -2.31 1.25 -16.76
N ASP A 250 -3.42 1.58 -16.09
CA ASP A 250 -4.16 2.81 -16.30
C ASP A 250 -3.18 3.99 -16.35
N SER A 251 -3.27 4.76 -17.42
CA SER A 251 -2.46 5.96 -17.64
C SER A 251 -2.54 6.98 -16.51
N TYR A 252 -3.60 6.90 -15.68
CA TYR A 252 -3.73 7.66 -14.43
C TYR A 252 -2.62 7.35 -13.42
N ALA A 253 -2.20 6.08 -13.28
CA ALA A 253 -1.10 5.70 -12.39
C ALA A 253 0.25 6.29 -12.84
N ARG A 254 0.47 6.42 -14.15
CA ARG A 254 1.65 7.10 -14.71
C ARG A 254 1.65 8.61 -14.47
N GLY A 255 0.48 9.26 -14.45
CA GLY A 255 0.34 10.67 -14.07
C GLY A 255 0.59 10.92 -12.58
N HIS A 256 0.13 10.01 -11.72
CA HIS A 256 0.36 10.05 -10.27
C HIS A 256 1.83 9.89 -9.87
N LEU A 257 2.60 9.15 -10.66
CA LEU A 257 4.03 8.91 -10.43
C LEU A 257 4.96 9.99 -11.00
N ARG A 258 4.45 10.92 -11.85
CA ARG A 258 5.28 11.94 -12.52
C ARG A 258 5.40 13.27 -11.78
N SER A 259 4.66 13.47 -10.70
CA SER A 259 4.68 14.72 -9.93
C SER A 259 5.57 14.57 -8.70
N ASN A 260 6.80 15.05 -8.86
CA ASN A 260 7.88 15.27 -7.88
C ASN A 260 8.92 14.13 -7.76
N PRO A 261 10.16 14.33 -8.24
CA PRO A 261 11.25 13.34 -8.15
C PRO A 261 11.70 13.02 -6.71
N ASP A 262 11.25 13.78 -5.71
CA ASP A 262 11.57 13.56 -4.29
C ASP A 262 10.62 12.56 -3.58
N THR A 263 9.63 12.00 -4.28
CA THR A 263 8.63 11.10 -3.66
C THR A 263 8.29 9.89 -4.53
N GLU A 264 9.26 9.01 -4.76
CA GLU A 264 9.00 7.69 -5.32
C GLU A 264 8.38 6.77 -4.24
N GLY A 265 7.06 6.56 -4.30
CA GLY A 265 6.33 5.62 -3.44
C GLY A 265 4.84 5.95 -3.26
N THR A 266 3.97 4.94 -3.25
CA THR A 266 2.54 5.09 -2.94
C THR A 266 2.32 5.50 -1.48
N ARG A 267 1.64 6.64 -1.26
CA ARG A 267 1.53 7.27 0.06
C ARG A 267 0.58 6.52 1.00
N ALA A 268 0.97 6.40 2.27
CA ALA A 268 0.13 5.86 3.33
C ALA A 268 -1.08 6.78 3.59
N GLY A 269 -2.26 6.36 3.13
CA GLY A 269 -3.51 7.12 3.26
C GLY A 269 -4.24 7.39 1.94
N SER A 270 -3.58 7.16 0.80
CA SER A 270 -4.20 7.24 -0.52
C SER A 270 -5.09 6.00 -0.80
N PRO A 271 -6.35 6.18 -1.26
CA PRO A 271 -7.22 5.06 -1.61
C PRO A 271 -6.74 4.16 -2.76
N VAL A 272 -5.87 4.65 -3.65
CA VAL A 272 -5.35 3.85 -4.77
C VAL A 272 -4.14 3.00 -4.38
N SER A 273 -3.40 3.40 -3.34
CA SER A 273 -2.20 2.69 -2.90
C SER A 273 -2.37 1.19 -2.67
N PRO A 274 -3.43 0.69 -1.98
CA PRO A 274 -3.57 -0.73 -1.71
C PRO A 274 -3.65 -1.58 -2.98
N ILE A 275 -4.45 -1.19 -3.98
CA ILE A 275 -4.60 -1.99 -5.21
C ILE A 275 -3.33 -1.97 -6.06
N LEU A 276 -2.62 -0.83 -6.12
CA LEU A 276 -1.33 -0.74 -6.81
C LEU A 276 -0.28 -1.63 -6.14
N TYR A 277 -0.30 -1.71 -4.82
CA TYR A 277 0.58 -2.58 -4.05
C TYR A 277 0.29 -4.07 -4.31
N LEU A 278 -0.98 -4.46 -4.45
CA LEU A 278 -1.32 -5.82 -4.84
C LEU A 278 -0.79 -6.17 -6.22
N ILE A 279 -0.95 -5.26 -7.19
CA ILE A 279 -0.43 -5.43 -8.55
C ILE A 279 1.10 -5.56 -8.53
N TYR A 280 1.79 -4.74 -7.73
CA TYR A 280 3.24 -4.80 -7.60
C TYR A 280 3.73 -6.14 -7.04
N ASN A 281 3.05 -6.68 -6.02
CA ASN A 281 3.43 -7.95 -5.39
C ASN A 281 2.93 -9.20 -6.12
N ALA A 282 2.05 -9.06 -7.12
CA ALA A 282 1.43 -10.19 -7.80
C ALA A 282 2.47 -11.13 -8.43
N ASP A 283 3.52 -10.58 -9.04
CA ASP A 283 4.60 -11.35 -9.67
C ASP A 283 5.39 -12.23 -8.71
N LEU A 284 5.61 -11.73 -7.50
CA LEU A 284 6.29 -12.47 -6.45
C LEU A 284 5.48 -13.71 -6.05
N ILE A 285 4.15 -13.62 -6.14
CA ILE A 285 3.23 -14.68 -5.79
C ILE A 285 3.05 -15.64 -6.98
N GLU A 286 2.97 -15.16 -8.21
CA GLU A 286 2.78 -16.03 -9.39
C GLU A 286 4.03 -16.85 -9.74
N ASN A 287 5.23 -16.27 -9.57
CA ASN A 287 6.48 -16.88 -10.01
C ASN A 287 7.25 -17.59 -8.87
N CYS A 288 6.54 -18.15 -7.89
CA CYS A 288 7.18 -19.04 -6.92
C CYS A 288 7.68 -20.32 -7.63
N GLY A 289 8.93 -20.72 -7.39
CA GLY A 289 9.64 -21.78 -8.12
C GLY A 289 8.89 -23.12 -8.22
N ARG A 290 9.35 -24.01 -9.11
CA ARG A 290 8.72 -25.32 -9.34
C ARG A 290 8.56 -26.08 -8.02
N GLY A 291 7.33 -26.49 -7.71
CA GLY A 291 7.03 -27.26 -6.48
C GLY A 291 6.73 -26.42 -5.25
N VAL A 292 6.84 -25.09 -5.34
CA VAL A 292 6.49 -24.14 -4.28
C VAL A 292 5.12 -23.52 -4.55
N THR A 293 4.37 -23.30 -3.49
CA THR A 293 3.11 -22.58 -3.53
C THR A 293 3.20 -21.32 -2.68
N SER A 294 2.60 -20.23 -3.14
CA SER A 294 2.62 -18.93 -2.48
C SER A 294 1.22 -18.55 -1.99
N ASN A 295 1.15 -17.85 -0.86
CA ASN A 295 -0.05 -17.19 -0.38
C ASN A 295 0.32 -15.78 0.07
N GLY A 296 -0.51 -14.79 -0.26
CA GLY A 296 -0.25 -13.39 0.04
C GLY A 296 -1.41 -12.73 0.76
N TRP A 297 -1.10 -11.89 1.74
CA TRP A 297 -2.01 -10.99 2.43
C TRP A 297 -1.43 -9.58 2.43
N VAL A 298 -1.84 -8.75 1.45
CA VAL A 298 -1.25 -7.42 1.23
C VAL A 298 0.28 -7.53 1.06
N ASP A 299 1.05 -7.17 2.08
CA ASP A 299 2.52 -7.21 2.18
C ASP A 299 3.07 -8.51 2.75
N ASP A 300 2.25 -9.27 3.48
CA ASP A 300 2.66 -10.56 4.04
C ASP A 300 2.58 -11.65 2.96
N VAL A 301 3.73 -12.09 2.44
CA VAL A 301 3.83 -13.22 1.52
C VAL A 301 4.44 -14.42 2.23
N CYS A 302 3.90 -15.59 1.93
CA CYS A 302 4.34 -16.85 2.49
C CYS A 302 4.51 -17.91 1.41
N PHE A 303 5.65 -18.60 1.44
CA PHE A 303 5.99 -19.69 0.53
C PHE A 303 5.90 -21.04 1.24
N MET A 304 5.38 -22.03 0.55
CA MET A 304 5.21 -23.39 1.06
C MET A 304 5.71 -24.41 0.05
N ALA A 305 6.66 -25.24 0.47
CA ALA A 305 7.12 -26.41 -0.28
C ALA A 305 6.71 -27.70 0.43
N LYS A 306 6.65 -28.79 -0.33
CA LYS A 306 6.31 -30.14 0.16
C LYS A 306 7.33 -31.12 -0.41
N GLY A 307 7.75 -32.10 0.38
CA GLY A 307 8.81 -33.03 -0.02
C GLY A 307 8.96 -34.21 0.94
N ASP A 308 9.99 -35.00 0.70
CA ASP A 308 10.27 -36.24 1.46
C ASP A 308 11.30 -36.03 2.58
N SER A 309 11.93 -34.85 2.63
CA SER A 309 12.81 -34.42 3.72
C SER A 309 12.64 -32.94 4.06
N GLU A 310 12.93 -32.57 5.30
CA GLU A 310 12.96 -31.18 5.76
C GLU A 310 13.94 -30.33 4.92
N ARG A 311 15.16 -30.84 4.71
CA ARG A 311 16.24 -30.13 4.01
C ARG A 311 15.85 -29.75 2.59
N GLU A 312 15.21 -30.67 1.87
CA GLU A 312 14.67 -30.43 0.53
C GLU A 312 13.62 -29.31 0.56
N THR A 313 12.63 -29.40 1.44
CA THR A 313 11.55 -28.40 1.50
C THR A 313 12.06 -27.01 1.88
N THR A 314 13.03 -26.92 2.78
CA THR A 314 13.63 -25.64 3.17
C THR A 314 14.48 -25.04 2.05
N GLN A 315 15.22 -25.87 1.32
CA GLN A 315 16.00 -25.40 0.16
C GLN A 315 15.10 -24.85 -0.94
N GLU A 316 13.98 -25.53 -1.23
CA GLU A 316 13.01 -25.10 -2.24
C GLU A 316 12.32 -23.77 -1.88
N THR A 317 11.92 -23.56 -0.62
CA THR A 317 11.35 -22.26 -0.21
C THR A 317 12.38 -21.15 -0.19
N GLN A 318 13.64 -21.45 0.13
CA GLN A 318 14.72 -20.48 0.18
C GLN A 318 15.15 -19.99 -1.21
N ILE A 319 14.96 -20.79 -2.26
CA ILE A 319 15.13 -20.37 -3.66
C ILE A 319 14.11 -19.28 -4.05
N CYS A 320 12.92 -19.28 -3.44
CA CYS A 320 11.87 -18.29 -3.72
C CYS A 320 12.08 -16.96 -3.00
N LEU A 321 12.93 -16.93 -1.96
CA LEU A 321 13.26 -15.69 -1.26
C LEU A 321 14.21 -14.82 -2.10
N PRO A 322 14.06 -13.49 -2.03
CA PRO A 322 15.04 -12.59 -2.63
C PRO A 322 16.41 -12.88 -2.01
N LYS A 323 17.43 -13.12 -2.84
CA LYS A 323 18.81 -13.01 -2.39
C LYS A 323 19.07 -11.52 -2.17
N GLY A 324 19.45 -11.17 -0.94
CA GLY A 324 19.74 -9.79 -0.53
C GLY A 324 20.94 -9.19 -1.24
#